data_AF-A0A8S2PL51-F1
#
_entry.id   AF-A0A8S2PL51-F1
#
_cell.length_a   1.000
_cell.length_b   1.000
_cell.length_c   1.000
_cell.angle_alpha   90.00
_cell.angle_beta   90.00
_cell.angle_gamma   90.00
#
_symmetry.space_group_name_H-M   'P 1'
#
loop_
_entity.id
_entity.type
_entity.pdbx_description
1 polymer ?
#
loop_
_entity_poly.entity_id
_entity_poly.type
_entity_poly.pdbx_seq_one_letter_code
_entity_poly.pdbx_strand_id
1 'polypeptide(L)'
;MITNLVRLIIISTYIFTVQTQTNIPIGWFVDDTTSNDIDGKTFSLALAAAMNLSDYFIWPRDLLAFQSVHDNVSNANIYSGFHRICNQLESGAIGSVSSIDNQKTHLLESFMTRLRISMISLNYFNYNKQESNTISKIYHLAMKVDLLPALAAFIKRYKVTTLYYVVEGEEAFSRFQAMMVAQAREKSYDILDIQIRRLIDIHNQNHTKNLLQSVEINDRGSKEERFIVLDLKYIDSYINLLMQIRHHGMTTPHYHYIIMSLEADRIDMRFFRYGGVNVTYFLPRSIHRMDLSVDPATTDRLSLPSFQKKALADALSIYMRAIMTLDESARAEILHASDNEDNFDHLKIECRAKDKNHPHEAFGENLFNVMKTISFDGYSGYVSFNEYGERINYTLNIYQVTMNKLPRNIGNYTHDQFYMDDLKGFEGRQAHDFDKARERIITTIL
;
A
#
# COMPACT_ATOMS: atom_id res chain seq x y z
N MET A 1 42.92 -55.88 -13.79
CA MET A 1 42.13 -55.72 -12.54
C MET A 1 42.28 -54.33 -11.88
N ILE A 2 43.17 -53.43 -12.35
CA ILE A 2 43.39 -52.10 -11.74
C ILE A 2 42.63 -50.97 -12.46
N THR A 3 42.15 -51.19 -13.70
CA THR A 3 41.45 -50.17 -14.51
C THR A 3 39.97 -49.98 -14.17
N ASN A 4 39.33 -50.95 -13.50
CA ASN A 4 37.93 -50.85 -13.08
C ASN A 4 37.73 -50.17 -11.71
N LEU A 5 38.77 -50.13 -10.86
CA LEU A 5 38.71 -49.42 -9.58
C LEU A 5 38.76 -47.90 -9.76
N VAL A 6 39.53 -47.41 -10.72
CA VAL A 6 39.66 -45.96 -10.99
C VAL A 6 38.36 -45.38 -11.58
N ARG A 7 37.61 -46.17 -12.37
CA ARG A 7 36.28 -45.74 -12.84
C ARG A 7 35.23 -45.74 -11.73
N LEU A 8 35.30 -46.64 -10.76
CA LEU A 8 34.39 -46.60 -9.61
C LEU A 8 34.68 -45.43 -8.66
N ILE A 9 35.96 -45.04 -8.49
CA ILE A 9 36.35 -43.90 -7.66
C ILE A 9 35.98 -42.57 -8.33
N ILE A 10 36.09 -42.45 -9.66
CA ILE A 10 35.67 -41.24 -10.38
C ILE A 10 34.14 -41.11 -10.47
N ILE A 11 33.40 -42.23 -10.46
CA ILE A 11 31.92 -42.22 -10.38
C ILE A 11 31.45 -41.94 -8.94
N SER A 12 32.22 -42.28 -7.89
CA SER A 12 31.86 -41.95 -6.51
C SER A 12 32.22 -40.52 -6.07
N THR A 13 32.99 -39.77 -6.86
CA THR A 13 33.24 -38.33 -6.63
C THR A 13 32.27 -37.41 -7.39
N TYR A 14 31.40 -37.98 -8.23
CA TYR A 14 30.18 -37.32 -8.71
C TYR A 14 28.99 -37.77 -7.85
N ILE A 15 29.16 -37.71 -6.53
CA ILE A 15 28.00 -37.43 -5.68
C ILE A 15 27.58 -36.03 -6.11
N PHE A 16 26.52 -35.94 -6.90
CA PHE A 16 25.71 -34.74 -6.94
C PHE A 16 25.43 -34.39 -5.48
N THR A 17 26.18 -33.44 -4.93
CA THR A 17 25.68 -32.66 -3.81
C THR A 17 24.42 -32.03 -4.38
N VAL A 18 23.28 -32.66 -4.12
CA VAL A 18 21.98 -32.04 -4.29
C VAL A 18 22.07 -30.84 -3.35
N GLN A 19 22.42 -29.69 -3.90
CA GLN A 19 22.51 -28.46 -3.13
C GLN A 19 21.08 -28.16 -2.71
N THR A 20 20.74 -28.51 -1.47
CA THR A 20 19.41 -28.30 -0.93
C THR A 20 19.22 -26.80 -0.80
N GLN A 21 18.22 -26.27 -1.49
CA GLN A 21 17.86 -24.86 -1.41
C GLN A 21 17.54 -24.49 0.05
N THR A 22 18.20 -23.48 0.57
CA THR A 22 17.93 -22.88 1.87
C THR A 22 16.60 -22.15 1.83
N ASN A 23 15.64 -22.60 2.62
CA ASN A 23 14.38 -21.92 2.82
C ASN A 23 14.50 -20.95 3.99
N ILE A 24 14.62 -19.66 3.68
CA ILE A 24 14.65 -18.59 4.67
C ILE A 24 13.21 -18.30 5.15
N PRO A 25 12.89 -18.54 6.42
CA PRO A 25 11.56 -18.27 6.95
C PRO A 25 11.31 -16.76 7.04
N ILE A 26 10.17 -16.32 6.49
CA ILE A 26 9.66 -14.95 6.62
C ILE A 26 8.25 -15.03 7.19
N GLY A 27 7.99 -14.26 8.25
CA GLY A 27 6.66 -14.16 8.82
C GLY A 27 5.71 -13.47 7.85
N TRP A 28 4.58 -14.08 7.54
CA TRP A 28 3.47 -13.50 6.78
C TRP A 28 2.24 -13.37 7.69
N PHE A 29 1.87 -12.13 8.04
CA PHE A 29 0.74 -11.82 8.92
C PHE A 29 -0.40 -11.15 8.15
N VAL A 30 -1.61 -11.74 8.14
CA VAL A 30 -2.76 -11.20 7.40
C VAL A 30 -4.02 -11.22 8.28
N ASP A 31 -4.89 -10.24 8.10
CA ASP A 31 -6.19 -10.13 8.81
C ASP A 31 -7.36 -10.79 8.07
N ASP A 32 -7.11 -11.69 7.11
CA ASP A 32 -8.16 -12.27 6.28
C ASP A 32 -8.74 -13.56 6.87
N THR A 33 -10.05 -13.75 6.67
CA THR A 33 -10.81 -14.98 6.91
C THR A 33 -10.68 -16.01 5.77
N THR A 34 -9.96 -15.68 4.70
CA THR A 34 -9.68 -16.61 3.59
C THR A 34 -8.88 -17.83 4.04
N SER A 35 -8.98 -18.92 3.27
CA SER A 35 -8.23 -20.15 3.55
C SER A 35 -6.72 -19.92 3.39
N ASN A 36 -5.92 -20.51 4.29
CA ASN A 36 -4.45 -20.47 4.26
C ASN A 36 -3.81 -20.77 2.87
N ASP A 37 -4.47 -21.56 2.01
CA ASP A 37 -4.00 -21.86 0.65
C ASP A 37 -3.99 -20.62 -0.27
N ILE A 38 -4.93 -19.70 -0.10
CA ILE A 38 -5.02 -18.46 -0.88
C ILE A 38 -3.88 -17.51 -0.51
N ASP A 39 -3.59 -17.38 0.77
CA ASP A 39 -2.55 -16.51 1.28
C ASP A 39 -1.16 -17.04 0.88
N GLY A 40 -0.96 -18.36 0.93
CA GLY A 40 0.25 -19.02 0.43
C GLY A 40 0.48 -18.80 -1.08
N LYS A 41 -0.58 -18.87 -1.90
CA LYS A 41 -0.50 -18.56 -3.34
C LYS A 41 -0.20 -17.08 -3.61
N THR A 42 -0.76 -16.19 -2.79
CA THR A 42 -0.48 -14.74 -2.90
C THR A 42 1.00 -14.47 -2.61
N PHE A 43 1.54 -15.08 -1.55
CA PHE A 43 2.95 -14.96 -1.20
C PHE A 43 3.87 -15.53 -2.27
N SER A 44 3.58 -16.72 -2.81
CA SER A 44 4.42 -17.35 -3.83
C SER A 44 4.44 -16.57 -5.16
N LEU A 45 3.30 -16.02 -5.58
CA LEU A 45 3.23 -15.11 -6.74
C LEU A 45 4.08 -13.86 -6.52
N ALA A 46 3.96 -13.25 -5.33
CA ALA A 46 4.74 -12.07 -4.98
C ALA A 46 6.24 -12.38 -4.90
N LEU A 47 6.63 -13.55 -4.40
CA LEU A 47 8.01 -14.02 -4.37
C LEU A 47 8.58 -14.17 -5.79
N ALA A 48 7.83 -14.79 -6.71
CA ALA A 48 8.25 -14.94 -8.10
C ALA A 48 8.44 -13.56 -8.77
N ALA A 49 7.53 -12.61 -8.52
CA ALA A 49 7.66 -11.24 -9.01
C ALA A 49 8.85 -10.50 -8.38
N ALA A 50 9.06 -10.64 -7.07
CA ALA A 50 10.21 -10.05 -6.37
C ALA A 50 11.54 -10.52 -6.97
N MET A 51 11.64 -11.81 -7.29
CA MET A 51 12.81 -12.35 -7.96
C MET A 51 13.01 -11.74 -9.36
N ASN A 52 11.94 -11.40 -10.09
CA ASN A 52 12.08 -10.76 -11.41
C ASN A 52 12.58 -9.30 -11.34
N LEU A 53 12.53 -8.65 -10.17
CA LEU A 53 13.12 -7.32 -9.95
C LEU A 53 14.64 -7.37 -9.68
N SER A 54 15.29 -8.51 -9.90
CA SER A 54 16.71 -8.74 -9.61
C SER A 54 17.69 -8.03 -10.56
N ASP A 55 17.24 -7.15 -11.45
CA ASP A 55 18.08 -6.50 -12.46
C ASP A 55 19.30 -5.74 -11.89
N TYR A 56 19.27 -5.43 -10.59
CA TYR A 56 20.35 -4.71 -9.88
C TYR A 56 21.17 -5.57 -8.90
N PHE A 57 20.80 -6.83 -8.66
CA PHE A 57 21.56 -7.73 -7.77
C PHE A 57 21.32 -9.21 -8.10
N ILE A 58 22.35 -10.03 -7.99
CA ILE A 58 22.25 -11.46 -8.29
C ILE A 58 21.72 -12.19 -7.05
N TRP A 59 20.43 -12.54 -7.05
CA TRP A 59 19.86 -13.46 -6.06
C TRP A 59 20.20 -14.91 -6.45
N PRO A 60 20.86 -15.71 -5.59
CA PRO A 60 21.19 -17.09 -5.90
C PRO A 60 19.94 -17.97 -5.76
N ARG A 61 19.13 -18.04 -6.82
CA ARG A 61 17.82 -18.73 -6.84
C ARG A 61 17.93 -20.22 -6.50
N ASP A 62 19.02 -20.85 -6.93
CA ASP A 62 19.26 -22.27 -6.68
C ASP A 62 19.66 -22.55 -5.22
N LEU A 63 20.05 -21.51 -4.47
CA LEU A 63 20.52 -21.61 -3.09
C LEU A 63 19.51 -21.05 -2.07
N LEU A 64 18.80 -19.96 -2.37
CA LEU A 64 17.94 -19.26 -1.40
C LEU A 64 16.51 -19.10 -1.92
N ALA A 65 15.53 -19.48 -1.10
CA ALA A 65 14.12 -19.15 -1.28
C ALA A 65 13.51 -18.63 0.02
N PHE A 66 12.52 -17.75 -0.08
CA PHE A 66 11.71 -17.41 1.09
C PHE A 66 10.58 -18.42 1.26
N GLN A 67 10.40 -18.87 2.50
CA GLN A 67 9.25 -19.65 2.91
C GLN A 67 8.37 -18.79 3.82
N SER A 68 7.13 -18.57 3.43
CA SER A 68 6.17 -17.92 4.30
C SER A 68 5.80 -18.85 5.46
N VAL A 69 5.95 -18.35 6.68
CA VAL A 69 5.27 -18.92 7.84
C VAL A 69 4.01 -18.11 8.01
N HIS A 70 2.83 -18.74 7.92
CA HIS A 70 1.55 -18.05 7.89
C HIS A 70 0.73 -18.39 9.14
N ASP A 71 0.30 -17.35 9.85
CA ASP A 71 -0.74 -17.45 10.85
C ASP A 71 -1.79 -16.36 10.60
N ASN A 72 -3.04 -16.80 10.57
CA ASN A 72 -4.17 -15.88 10.49
C ASN A 72 -4.31 -15.17 11.84
N VAL A 73 -4.25 -13.84 11.89
CA VAL A 73 -4.45 -13.09 13.15
C VAL A 73 -5.88 -12.53 13.25
N SER A 74 -6.73 -12.82 12.26
CA SER A 74 -8.13 -12.41 12.26
C SER A 74 -8.89 -13.03 13.45
N ASN A 75 -9.68 -12.18 14.12
CA ASN A 75 -10.46 -12.50 15.33
C ASN A 75 -9.67 -12.93 16.57
N ALA A 76 -8.34 -12.79 16.58
CA ALA A 76 -7.54 -13.06 17.76
C ALA A 76 -7.68 -11.92 18.78
N ASN A 77 -8.14 -12.23 20.00
CA ASN A 77 -7.96 -11.31 21.14
C ASN A 77 -6.44 -11.08 21.39
N ILE A 78 -6.07 -10.05 22.15
CA ILE A 78 -4.67 -9.67 22.38
C ILE A 78 -3.79 -10.88 22.79
N TYR A 79 -4.32 -11.77 23.62
CA TYR A 79 -3.60 -12.97 24.09
C TYR A 79 -3.37 -14.01 22.98
N SER A 80 -4.40 -14.35 22.21
CA SER A 80 -4.28 -15.31 21.10
C SER A 80 -3.47 -14.72 19.95
N GLY A 81 -3.54 -13.40 19.72
CA GLY A 81 -2.70 -12.70 18.76
C GLY A 81 -1.23 -12.78 19.17
N PHE A 82 -0.91 -12.53 20.44
CA PHE A 82 0.43 -12.72 20.98
C PHE A 82 0.94 -14.15 20.77
N HIS A 83 0.13 -15.16 21.09
CA HIS A 83 0.56 -16.55 20.95
C HIS A 83 0.87 -16.92 19.49
N ARG A 84 0.02 -16.50 18.54
CA ARG A 84 0.26 -16.73 17.11
C ARG A 84 1.51 -16.02 16.62
N ILE A 85 1.68 -14.75 16.97
CA ILE A 85 2.90 -13.98 16.66
C ILE A 85 4.13 -14.70 17.19
N CYS A 86 4.10 -15.14 18.44
CA CYS A 86 5.24 -15.83 19.04
C CYS A 86 5.53 -17.19 18.42
N ASN A 87 4.53 -18.02 18.15
CA ASN A 87 4.73 -19.30 17.48
C ASN A 87 5.39 -19.11 16.09
N GLN A 88 4.98 -18.06 15.37
CA GLN A 88 5.54 -17.72 14.08
C GLN A 88 6.98 -17.20 14.18
N LEU A 89 7.30 -16.41 15.21
CA LEU A 89 8.67 -15.92 15.42
C LEU A 89 9.61 -17.01 15.97
N GLU A 90 9.09 -17.93 16.78
CA GLU A 90 9.79 -19.14 17.27
C GLU A 90 10.12 -20.12 16.14
N SER A 91 9.55 -19.94 14.93
CA SER A 91 9.89 -20.73 13.75
C SER A 91 11.26 -20.38 13.13
N GLY A 92 11.96 -19.36 13.64
CA GLY A 92 13.24 -18.89 13.11
C GLY A 92 13.12 -17.80 12.05
N ALA A 93 11.95 -17.20 11.91
CA ALA A 93 11.68 -16.14 10.94
C ALA A 93 12.63 -14.95 11.13
N ILE A 94 13.42 -14.63 10.10
CA ILE A 94 14.42 -13.55 10.17
C ILE A 94 13.82 -12.14 10.06
N GLY A 95 12.53 -12.06 9.71
CA GLY A 95 11.78 -10.85 9.47
C GLY A 95 10.33 -11.19 9.14
N SER A 96 9.51 -10.16 8.95
CA SER A 96 8.10 -10.33 8.63
C SER A 96 7.55 -9.31 7.64
N VAL A 97 6.44 -9.68 7.00
CA VAL A 97 5.58 -8.80 6.22
C VAL A 97 4.16 -8.91 6.76
N SER A 98 3.45 -7.79 6.87
CA SER A 98 2.10 -7.76 7.43
C SER A 98 1.09 -7.00 6.57
N SER A 99 -0.13 -7.52 6.48
CA SER A 99 -1.32 -6.82 6.00
C SER A 99 -2.46 -7.00 7.01
N ILE A 100 -2.38 -6.22 8.09
CA ILE A 100 -3.35 -6.26 9.20
C ILE A 100 -4.00 -4.88 9.38
N ASP A 101 -5.28 -4.83 9.74
CA ASP A 101 -5.97 -3.56 10.04
C ASP A 101 -5.16 -2.72 11.06
N ASN A 102 -5.12 -1.41 10.85
CA ASN A 102 -4.31 -0.47 11.62
C ASN A 102 -4.63 -0.52 13.13
N GLN A 103 -5.88 -0.83 13.49
CA GLN A 103 -6.28 -0.98 14.90
C GLN A 103 -5.50 -2.06 15.66
N LYS A 104 -5.11 -3.15 14.98
CA LYS A 104 -4.39 -4.29 15.59
C LYS A 104 -2.88 -4.19 15.37
N THR A 105 -2.45 -3.36 14.42
CA THR A 105 -1.05 -3.26 13.99
C THR A 105 -0.14 -2.78 15.13
N HIS A 106 -0.63 -1.96 16.04
CA HIS A 106 0.12 -1.48 17.22
C HIS A 106 0.71 -2.60 18.09
N LEU A 107 -0.03 -3.71 18.26
CA LEU A 107 0.43 -4.84 19.06
C LEU A 107 1.65 -5.49 18.39
N LEU A 108 1.52 -5.75 17.09
CA LEU A 108 2.57 -6.35 16.28
C LEU A 108 3.82 -5.46 16.23
N GLU A 109 3.65 -4.16 15.99
CA GLU A 109 4.74 -3.19 15.98
C GLU A 109 5.50 -3.14 17.30
N SER A 110 4.79 -3.20 18.42
CA SER A 110 5.39 -3.24 19.76
C SER A 110 6.24 -4.50 19.95
N PHE A 111 5.74 -5.67 19.54
CA PHE A 111 6.50 -6.92 19.61
C PHE A 111 7.73 -6.92 18.70
N MET A 112 7.57 -6.52 17.45
CA MET A 112 8.65 -6.45 16.48
C MET A 112 9.75 -5.49 16.95
N THR A 113 9.36 -4.35 17.53
CA THR A 113 10.29 -3.40 18.13
C THR A 113 11.01 -3.97 19.35
N ARG A 114 10.27 -4.68 20.23
CA ARG A 114 10.84 -5.26 21.46
C ARG A 114 11.85 -6.37 21.17
N LEU A 115 11.60 -7.17 20.13
CA LEU A 115 12.39 -8.34 19.74
C LEU A 115 13.42 -8.02 18.63
N ARG A 116 13.46 -6.76 18.17
CA ARG A 116 14.32 -6.27 17.08
C ARG A 116 14.15 -7.07 15.78
N ILE A 117 12.92 -7.42 15.46
CA ILE A 117 12.57 -8.15 14.24
C ILE A 117 12.08 -7.12 13.23
N SER A 118 12.71 -7.06 12.06
CA SER A 118 12.24 -6.20 10.99
C SER A 118 10.86 -6.63 10.52
N MET A 119 9.94 -5.67 10.40
CA MET A 119 8.63 -5.87 9.82
C MET A 119 8.38 -4.89 8.68
N ILE A 120 7.87 -5.36 7.55
CA ILE A 120 7.34 -4.50 6.49
C ILE A 120 5.81 -4.57 6.51
N SER A 121 5.15 -3.46 6.83
CA SER A 121 3.70 -3.32 6.73
C SER A 121 3.28 -2.91 5.32
N LEU A 122 2.29 -3.60 4.76
CA LEU A 122 1.66 -3.27 3.48
C LEU A 122 0.57 -2.19 3.62
N ASN A 123 0.30 -1.76 4.86
CA ASN A 123 -0.75 -0.79 5.20
C ASN A 123 -0.19 0.62 5.45
N TYR A 124 -1.10 1.50 5.83
CA TYR A 124 -0.82 2.92 6.01
C TYR A 124 0.13 3.20 7.17
N PHE A 125 0.98 4.22 7.02
CA PHE A 125 1.83 4.68 8.12
C PHE A 125 0.99 5.40 9.18
N ASN A 126 1.12 5.02 10.44
CA ASN A 126 0.38 5.67 11.52
C ASN A 126 1.06 6.99 11.95
N TYR A 127 0.44 8.13 11.62
CA TYR A 127 0.96 9.47 11.93
C TYR A 127 1.16 9.77 13.41
N ASN A 128 0.43 9.10 14.31
CA ASN A 128 0.60 9.31 15.76
C ASN A 128 2.01 8.90 16.24
N LYS A 129 2.78 8.17 15.42
CA LYS A 129 4.15 7.76 15.72
C LYS A 129 5.16 8.91 15.67
N GLN A 130 4.89 9.96 14.90
CA GLN A 130 5.81 11.10 14.78
C GLN A 130 5.87 11.95 16.07
N GLU A 131 4.87 11.85 16.96
CA GLU A 131 4.78 12.66 18.18
C GLU A 131 5.49 12.06 19.40
N SER A 132 5.97 10.81 19.30
CA SER A 132 6.78 10.18 20.34
C SER A 132 8.22 10.72 20.29
N ASN A 133 8.53 11.74 21.10
CA ASN A 133 9.89 12.28 21.30
C ASN A 133 10.92 11.24 21.78
N THR A 134 10.49 10.04 22.16
CA THR A 134 11.35 8.87 22.28
C THR A 134 11.58 8.28 20.90
N ILE A 135 12.77 8.53 20.34
CA ILE A 135 13.33 7.77 19.20
C ILE A 135 13.64 6.35 19.68
N SER A 136 12.62 5.59 20.12
CA SER A 136 12.78 4.14 20.21
C SER A 136 12.96 3.66 18.79
N LYS A 137 14.11 3.06 18.46
CA LYS A 137 14.39 2.48 17.14
C LYS A 137 13.17 1.67 16.72
N ILE A 138 12.51 2.18 15.69
CA ILE A 138 11.33 1.57 15.12
C ILE A 138 11.80 0.43 14.23
N TYR A 139 11.28 -0.79 14.39
CA TYR A 139 11.63 -1.95 13.54
C TYR A 139 10.54 -2.24 12.49
N HIS A 140 9.88 -1.19 11.98
CA HIS A 140 8.84 -1.31 10.97
C HIS A 140 9.04 -0.34 9.80
N LEU A 141 8.72 -0.81 8.59
CA LEU A 141 8.66 -0.02 7.36
C LEU A 141 7.23 -0.09 6.81
N ALA A 142 6.64 1.03 6.38
CA ALA A 142 5.30 1.07 5.79
C ALA A 142 5.39 1.28 4.27
N MET A 143 4.86 0.33 3.50
CA MET A 143 4.95 0.35 2.02
C MET A 143 3.87 1.21 1.34
N LYS A 144 2.75 1.45 2.03
CA LYS A 144 1.62 2.16 1.42
C LYS A 144 2.00 3.61 1.16
N VAL A 145 1.74 4.04 -0.07
CA VAL A 145 1.97 5.43 -0.49
C VAL A 145 0.93 6.32 0.17
N ASP A 146 1.39 7.45 0.71
CA ASP A 146 0.51 8.44 1.29
C ASP A 146 -0.08 9.37 0.23
N LEU A 147 -1.39 9.64 0.31
CA LEU A 147 -2.12 10.47 -0.64
C LEU A 147 -2.44 11.85 -0.09
N LEU A 148 -2.29 12.07 1.22
CA LEU A 148 -2.58 13.38 1.84
C LEU A 148 -1.74 14.52 1.26
N PRO A 149 -0.43 14.37 1.00
CA PRO A 149 0.37 15.45 0.43
C PRO A 149 -0.11 15.85 -0.98
N ALA A 150 -0.51 14.88 -1.79
CA ALA A 150 -1.09 15.13 -3.10
C ALA A 150 -2.46 15.82 -3.02
N LEU A 151 -3.30 15.45 -2.05
CA LEU A 151 -4.58 16.13 -1.79
C LEU A 151 -4.36 17.58 -1.34
N ALA A 152 -3.41 17.82 -0.42
CA ALA A 152 -3.06 19.18 0.03
C ALA A 152 -2.58 20.05 -1.14
N ALA A 153 -1.72 19.50 -2.00
CA ALA A 153 -1.25 20.18 -3.19
C ALA A 153 -2.39 20.45 -4.21
N PHE A 154 -3.34 19.51 -4.35
CA PHE A 154 -4.56 19.71 -5.14
C PHE A 154 -5.40 20.89 -4.60
N ILE A 155 -5.69 20.90 -3.28
CA ILE A 155 -6.46 21.95 -2.62
C ILE A 155 -5.84 23.33 -2.87
N LYS A 156 -4.51 23.42 -2.72
CA LYS A 156 -3.74 24.63 -3.01
C LYS A 156 -3.87 25.08 -4.46
N ARG A 157 -3.67 24.16 -5.41
CA ARG A 157 -3.65 24.44 -6.85
C ARG A 157 -5.01 24.88 -7.38
N TYR A 158 -6.08 24.23 -6.91
CA TYR A 158 -7.46 24.54 -7.30
C TYR A 158 -8.09 25.65 -6.45
N LYS A 159 -7.36 26.17 -5.45
CA LYS A 159 -7.83 27.23 -4.53
C LYS A 159 -9.17 26.89 -3.89
N VAL A 160 -9.31 25.64 -3.45
CA VAL A 160 -10.55 25.16 -2.84
C VAL A 160 -10.81 25.92 -1.54
N THR A 161 -12.01 26.45 -1.38
CA THR A 161 -12.45 27.17 -0.16
C THR A 161 -13.42 26.35 0.68
N THR A 162 -14.16 25.42 0.07
CA THR A 162 -15.09 24.53 0.77
C THR A 162 -14.87 23.11 0.28
N LEU A 163 -14.59 22.19 1.21
CA LEU A 163 -14.28 20.80 0.92
C LEU A 163 -15.19 19.88 1.72
N TYR A 164 -15.89 18.99 1.04
CA TYR A 164 -16.66 17.92 1.68
C TYR A 164 -15.81 16.66 1.73
N TYR A 165 -15.57 16.11 2.91
CA TYR A 165 -14.75 14.92 3.10
C TYR A 165 -15.61 13.73 3.55
N VAL A 166 -15.81 12.77 2.66
CA VAL A 166 -16.55 11.53 2.94
C VAL A 166 -15.57 10.45 3.39
N VAL A 167 -15.69 10.01 4.65
CA VAL A 167 -14.83 8.97 5.25
C VAL A 167 -15.58 7.66 5.44
N GLU A 168 -14.92 6.54 5.17
CA GLU A 168 -15.32 5.20 5.61
C GLU A 168 -14.15 4.49 6.30
N GLY A 169 -14.41 3.93 7.49
CA GLY A 169 -13.39 3.23 8.28
C GLY A 169 -12.41 4.15 9.02
N GLU A 170 -11.64 3.54 9.91
CA GLU A 170 -10.76 4.26 10.84
C GLU A 170 -9.45 4.73 10.18
N GLU A 171 -8.98 4.03 9.15
CA GLU A 171 -7.79 4.44 8.39
C GLU A 171 -8.03 5.78 7.67
N ALA A 172 -9.15 5.91 6.95
CA ALA A 172 -9.55 7.15 6.29
C ALA A 172 -9.78 8.29 7.30
N PHE A 173 -10.39 7.97 8.45
CA PHE A 173 -10.58 8.95 9.51
C PHE A 173 -9.26 9.42 10.13
N SER A 174 -8.31 8.52 10.36
CA SER A 174 -6.97 8.86 10.87
C SER A 174 -6.21 9.76 9.90
N ARG A 175 -6.32 9.51 8.59
CA ARG A 175 -5.81 10.42 7.54
C ARG A 175 -6.45 11.79 7.61
N PHE A 176 -7.78 11.84 7.69
CA PHE A 176 -8.50 13.09 7.83
C PHE A 176 -8.03 13.88 9.07
N GLN A 177 -7.85 13.22 10.21
CA GLN A 177 -7.33 13.88 11.42
C GLN A 177 -5.92 14.44 11.21
N ALA A 178 -5.02 13.68 10.58
CA ALA A 178 -3.69 14.17 10.25
C ALA A 178 -3.73 15.38 9.31
N MET A 179 -4.61 15.38 8.32
CA MET A 179 -4.85 16.53 7.45
C MET A 179 -5.33 17.76 8.24
N MET A 180 -6.28 17.58 9.18
CA MET A 180 -6.78 18.67 10.04
C MET A 180 -5.66 19.24 10.94
N VAL A 181 -4.80 18.39 11.50
CA VAL A 181 -3.66 18.81 12.32
C VAL A 181 -2.64 19.56 11.48
N ALA A 182 -2.30 19.05 10.29
CA ALA A 182 -1.40 19.73 9.36
C ALA A 182 -1.94 21.12 8.96
N GLN A 183 -3.23 21.19 8.64
CA GLN A 183 -3.93 22.46 8.33
C GLN A 183 -3.84 23.46 9.49
N ALA A 184 -4.08 23.01 10.72
CA ALA A 184 -4.00 23.88 11.91
C ALA A 184 -2.58 24.41 12.16
N ARG A 185 -1.54 23.62 11.85
CA ARG A 185 -0.12 24.00 12.05
C ARG A 185 0.35 25.01 11.01
N GLU A 186 0.02 24.81 9.73
CA GLU A 186 0.57 25.63 8.65
C GLU A 186 0.01 27.06 8.59
N LYS A 187 -1.13 27.35 9.26
CA LYS A 187 -1.89 28.61 9.14
C LYS A 187 -2.10 29.08 7.68
N SER A 188 -1.93 28.19 6.70
CA SER A 188 -1.72 28.54 5.30
C SER A 188 -3.03 28.62 4.51
N TYR A 189 -4.17 28.35 5.15
CA TYR A 189 -5.50 28.51 4.55
C TYR A 189 -6.53 28.97 5.58
N ASP A 190 -6.54 30.26 5.93
CA ASP A 190 -7.56 30.88 6.80
C ASP A 190 -8.99 30.86 6.20
N ILE A 191 -9.20 30.28 5.00
CA ILE A 191 -10.45 30.33 4.22
C ILE A 191 -10.98 28.92 3.85
N LEU A 192 -10.30 27.82 4.25
CA LEU A 192 -10.75 26.46 3.90
C LEU A 192 -11.74 25.90 4.94
N ASP A 193 -13.03 25.88 4.58
CA ASP A 193 -14.10 25.19 5.33
C ASP A 193 -14.14 23.71 4.96
N ILE A 194 -13.90 22.82 5.94
CA ILE A 194 -13.92 21.37 5.72
C ILE A 194 -15.11 20.75 6.44
N GLN A 195 -15.99 20.10 5.67
CA GLN A 195 -17.17 19.43 6.17
C GLN A 195 -17.04 17.92 6.05
N ILE A 196 -16.89 17.24 7.20
CA ILE A 196 -16.81 15.78 7.23
C ILE A 196 -18.20 15.13 7.14
N ARG A 197 -18.28 13.99 6.45
CA ARG A 197 -19.43 13.07 6.45
C ARG A 197 -18.94 11.64 6.62
N ARG A 198 -19.52 10.89 7.55
CA ARG A 198 -19.15 9.50 7.80
C ARG A 198 -20.09 8.54 7.07
N LEU A 199 -19.52 7.72 6.19
CA LEU A 199 -20.18 6.56 5.62
C LEU A 199 -20.02 5.40 6.60
N ILE A 200 -21.14 4.97 7.20
CA ILE A 200 -21.16 3.89 8.20
C ILE A 200 -21.47 2.56 7.50
N ASP A 201 -22.45 2.57 6.61
CA ASP A 201 -22.91 1.39 5.87
C ASP A 201 -23.29 1.80 4.44
N ILE A 202 -22.52 1.33 3.46
CA ILE A 202 -22.74 1.58 2.03
C ILE A 202 -23.94 0.77 1.48
N HIS A 203 -24.30 -0.33 2.13
CA HIS A 203 -25.43 -1.18 1.72
C HIS A 203 -26.77 -0.62 2.22
N ASN A 204 -26.74 0.24 3.24
CA ASN A 204 -27.91 0.99 3.68
C ASN A 204 -28.18 2.18 2.74
N GLN A 205 -29.13 1.98 1.83
CA GLN A 205 -29.54 2.99 0.84
C GLN A 205 -30.06 4.29 1.49
N ASN A 206 -30.79 4.21 2.60
CA ASN A 206 -31.29 5.40 3.29
C ASN A 206 -30.15 6.20 3.90
N HIS A 207 -29.17 5.52 4.51
CA HIS A 207 -27.98 6.17 5.06
C HIS A 207 -27.19 6.89 3.97
N THR A 208 -26.92 6.20 2.86
CA THR A 208 -26.16 6.77 1.73
C THR A 208 -26.93 7.92 1.07
N LYS A 209 -28.25 7.78 0.88
CA LYS A 209 -29.11 8.86 0.38
C LYS A 209 -29.04 10.10 1.26
N ASN A 210 -29.18 9.95 2.58
CA ASN A 210 -29.10 11.08 3.52
C ASN A 210 -27.72 11.75 3.47
N LEU A 211 -26.64 10.96 3.34
CA LEU A 211 -25.29 11.47 3.16
C LEU A 211 -25.18 12.29 1.87
N LEU A 212 -25.65 11.76 0.75
CA LEU A 212 -25.62 12.45 -0.55
C LEU A 212 -26.43 13.75 -0.52
N GLN A 213 -27.63 13.74 0.07
CA GLN A 213 -28.45 14.94 0.26
C GLN A 213 -27.74 16.00 1.09
N SER A 214 -26.94 15.60 2.09
CA SER A 214 -26.18 16.54 2.93
C SER A 214 -25.01 17.24 2.21
N VAL A 215 -24.65 16.76 1.01
CA VAL A 215 -23.59 17.32 0.16
C VAL A 215 -24.11 17.72 -1.23
N GLU A 216 -25.41 17.62 -1.47
CA GLU A 216 -26.08 18.03 -2.71
C GLU A 216 -26.21 19.55 -2.81
N ILE A 217 -26.02 20.08 -4.02
CA ILE A 217 -26.30 21.47 -4.37
C ILE A 217 -27.81 21.64 -4.52
N ASN A 218 -28.44 22.29 -3.56
CA ASN A 218 -29.89 22.48 -3.52
C ASN A 218 -30.40 23.46 -4.60
N ASP A 219 -29.61 24.51 -4.90
CA ASP A 219 -29.95 25.49 -5.92
C ASP A 219 -29.25 25.18 -7.25
N ARG A 220 -30.03 24.71 -8.23
CA ARG A 220 -29.53 24.37 -9.57
C ARG A 220 -29.06 25.58 -10.39
N GLY A 221 -29.41 26.81 -9.98
CA GLY A 221 -28.91 28.05 -10.55
C GLY A 221 -27.67 28.59 -9.82
N SER A 222 -27.23 27.92 -8.75
CA SER A 222 -26.03 28.30 -8.02
C SER A 222 -24.78 28.09 -8.87
N LYS A 223 -23.88 29.06 -8.83
CA LYS A 223 -22.52 28.96 -9.40
C LYS A 223 -21.53 28.28 -8.45
N GLU A 224 -22.03 27.71 -7.35
CA GLU A 224 -21.23 27.00 -6.37
C GLU A 224 -20.62 25.74 -6.99
N GLU A 225 -19.33 25.55 -6.72
CA GLU A 225 -18.61 24.33 -7.05
C GLU A 225 -18.40 23.52 -5.78
N ARG A 226 -18.66 22.22 -5.85
CA ARG A 226 -18.48 21.30 -4.72
C ARG A 226 -17.35 20.33 -4.98
N PHE A 227 -16.30 20.51 -4.19
CA PHE A 227 -15.19 19.58 -4.10
C PHE A 227 -15.51 18.53 -3.04
N ILE A 228 -15.59 17.27 -3.46
CA ILE A 228 -15.96 16.14 -2.60
C ILE A 228 -14.84 15.10 -2.63
N VAL A 229 -14.14 14.96 -1.50
CA VAL A 229 -13.16 13.90 -1.29
C VAL A 229 -13.88 12.63 -0.87
N LEU A 230 -13.60 11.54 -1.58
CA LEU A 230 -14.06 10.20 -1.27
C LEU A 230 -12.86 9.41 -0.73
N ASP A 231 -12.86 9.10 0.56
CA ASP A 231 -11.83 8.31 1.23
C ASP A 231 -12.48 7.10 1.91
N LEU A 232 -12.61 6.03 1.11
CA LEU A 232 -13.33 4.82 1.48
C LEU A 232 -12.39 3.63 1.69
N LYS A 233 -12.82 2.66 2.50
CA LYS A 233 -11.98 1.53 2.92
C LYS A 233 -11.80 0.50 1.80
N TYR A 234 -12.87 0.20 1.08
CA TYR A 234 -12.88 -0.86 0.06
C TYR A 234 -13.21 -0.32 -1.33
N ILE A 235 -12.66 -0.94 -2.37
CA ILE A 235 -12.94 -0.58 -3.77
C ILE A 235 -14.44 -0.71 -4.10
N ASP A 236 -15.11 -1.72 -3.51
CA ASP A 236 -16.55 -1.93 -3.69
C ASP A 236 -17.39 -0.80 -3.09
N SER A 237 -16.93 -0.18 -1.99
CA SER A 237 -17.58 0.99 -1.42
C SER A 237 -17.53 2.17 -2.38
N TYR A 238 -16.42 2.38 -3.09
CA TYR A 238 -16.32 3.39 -4.15
C TYR A 238 -17.28 3.11 -5.30
N ILE A 239 -17.30 1.86 -5.81
CA ILE A 239 -18.16 1.46 -6.93
C ILE A 239 -19.64 1.70 -6.56
N ASN A 240 -20.06 1.24 -5.39
CA ASN A 240 -21.43 1.40 -4.90
C ASN A 240 -21.81 2.88 -4.67
N LEU A 241 -20.93 3.68 -4.08
CA LEU A 241 -21.21 5.10 -3.83
C LEU A 241 -21.31 5.89 -5.15
N LEU A 242 -20.40 5.64 -6.09
CA LEU A 242 -20.41 6.28 -7.41
C LEU A 242 -21.66 5.91 -8.23
N MET A 243 -22.14 4.66 -8.11
CA MET A 243 -23.42 4.26 -8.70
C MET A 243 -24.61 5.02 -8.11
N GLN A 244 -24.60 5.30 -6.81
CA GLN A 244 -25.64 6.08 -6.15
C GLN A 244 -25.56 7.56 -6.53
N ILE A 245 -24.36 8.15 -6.56
CA ILE A 245 -24.10 9.52 -7.08
C ILE A 245 -24.71 9.70 -8.48
N ARG A 246 -24.53 8.69 -9.35
CA ARG A 246 -25.13 8.67 -10.69
C ARG A 246 -26.66 8.69 -10.63
N HIS A 247 -27.29 7.85 -9.81
CA HIS A 247 -28.75 7.80 -9.68
C HIS A 247 -29.34 9.10 -9.10
N HIS A 248 -28.61 9.77 -8.21
CA HIS A 248 -29.01 11.04 -7.62
C HIS A 248 -28.77 12.25 -8.52
N GLY A 249 -28.20 12.07 -9.72
CA GLY A 249 -27.97 13.19 -10.65
C GLY A 249 -26.85 14.14 -10.23
N MET A 250 -26.01 13.74 -9.27
CA MET A 250 -24.85 14.51 -8.80
C MET A 250 -23.64 14.32 -9.73
N THR A 251 -23.89 14.36 -11.04
CA THR A 251 -22.86 14.17 -12.08
C THR A 251 -22.72 15.41 -12.97
N THR A 252 -23.26 16.54 -12.53
CA THR A 252 -23.19 17.82 -13.26
C THR A 252 -21.80 18.47 -13.11
N PRO A 253 -21.46 19.48 -13.93
CA PRO A 253 -20.17 20.17 -13.86
C PRO A 253 -19.87 20.92 -12.55
N HIS A 254 -20.88 21.13 -11.71
CA HIS A 254 -20.73 21.79 -10.41
C HIS A 254 -20.07 20.89 -9.36
N TYR A 255 -19.89 19.60 -9.66
CA TYR A 255 -19.23 18.66 -8.77
C TYR A 255 -17.82 18.34 -9.26
N HIS A 256 -16.88 18.22 -8.32
CA HIS A 256 -15.55 17.68 -8.52
C HIS A 256 -15.27 16.63 -7.45
N TYR A 257 -15.21 15.35 -7.85
CA TYR A 257 -14.87 14.24 -6.95
C TYR A 257 -13.37 13.97 -6.93
N ILE A 258 -12.79 13.81 -5.74
CA ILE A 258 -11.40 13.40 -5.54
C ILE A 258 -11.40 12.01 -4.89
N ILE A 259 -10.84 11.01 -5.56
CA ILE A 259 -10.82 9.63 -5.07
C ILE A 259 -9.48 9.33 -4.39
N MET A 260 -9.52 9.01 -3.10
CA MET A 260 -8.36 8.69 -2.25
C MET A 260 -8.06 7.19 -2.25
N SER A 261 -7.88 6.60 -3.43
CA SER A 261 -7.55 5.18 -3.59
C SER A 261 -6.42 4.96 -4.58
N LEU A 262 -5.44 4.14 -4.19
CA LEU A 262 -4.34 3.69 -5.04
C LEU A 262 -4.77 2.65 -6.10
N GLU A 263 -6.03 2.22 -6.06
CA GLU A 263 -6.65 1.27 -7.01
C GLU A 263 -7.79 1.92 -7.81
N ALA A 264 -7.80 3.25 -7.89
CA ALA A 264 -8.85 4.00 -8.58
C ALA A 264 -8.94 3.66 -10.08
N ASP A 265 -7.89 3.13 -10.69
CA ASP A 265 -7.88 2.63 -12.07
C ASP A 265 -8.78 1.42 -12.31
N ARG A 266 -9.17 0.70 -11.25
CA ARG A 266 -10.12 -0.41 -11.31
C ARG A 266 -11.57 0.05 -11.39
N ILE A 267 -11.85 1.32 -11.09
CA ILE A 267 -13.21 1.88 -11.10
C ILE A 267 -13.57 2.30 -12.52
N ASP A 268 -14.72 1.83 -13.04
CA ASP A 268 -15.22 2.29 -14.33
C ASP A 268 -15.80 3.71 -14.24
N MET A 269 -14.97 4.69 -14.55
CA MET A 269 -15.36 6.10 -14.55
C MET A 269 -15.95 6.58 -15.90
N ARG A 270 -16.13 5.70 -16.89
CA ARG A 270 -16.59 6.10 -18.24
C ARG A 270 -17.97 6.77 -18.23
N PHE A 271 -18.82 6.48 -17.25
CA PHE A 271 -20.14 7.11 -17.14
C PHE A 271 -20.05 8.59 -16.76
N PHE A 272 -19.05 8.99 -15.96
CA PHE A 272 -18.91 10.36 -15.46
C PHE A 272 -18.51 11.36 -16.56
N ARG A 273 -17.92 10.88 -17.67
CA ARG A 273 -17.57 11.73 -18.82
C ARG A 273 -18.77 12.38 -19.50
N TYR A 274 -19.98 11.81 -19.35
CA TYR A 274 -21.19 12.30 -20.01
C TYR A 274 -21.97 13.32 -19.16
N GLY A 275 -21.80 13.28 -17.83
CA GLY A 275 -22.46 14.22 -16.92
C GLY A 275 -21.76 15.58 -16.86
N GLY A 276 -20.47 15.62 -17.17
CA GLY A 276 -19.65 16.83 -17.17
C GLY A 276 -18.97 17.15 -15.84
N VAL A 277 -19.24 16.36 -14.81
CA VAL A 277 -18.49 16.29 -13.55
C VAL A 277 -17.01 15.97 -13.75
N ASN A 278 -16.18 16.58 -12.91
CA ASN A 278 -14.76 16.29 -12.83
C ASN A 278 -14.50 15.19 -11.80
N VAL A 279 -13.67 14.20 -12.15
CA VAL A 279 -13.21 13.17 -11.20
C VAL A 279 -11.69 13.11 -11.26
N THR A 280 -11.01 13.37 -10.15
CA THR A 280 -9.54 13.30 -10.04
C THR A 280 -9.13 12.15 -9.12
N TYR A 281 -8.07 11.45 -9.48
CA TYR A 281 -7.50 10.37 -8.66
C TYR A 281 -5.99 10.24 -8.90
N PHE A 282 -5.31 9.53 -8.00
CA PHE A 282 -3.86 9.43 -7.96
C PHE A 282 -3.43 7.97 -8.07
N LEU A 283 -2.44 7.68 -8.90
CA LEU A 283 -1.85 6.34 -9.02
C LEU A 283 -0.34 6.39 -8.84
N PRO A 284 0.27 5.46 -8.08
CA PRO A 284 1.72 5.33 -8.03
C PRO A 284 2.33 5.15 -9.41
N ARG A 285 3.38 5.92 -9.72
CA ARG A 285 4.16 5.75 -10.94
C ARG A 285 5.15 4.62 -10.74
N SER A 286 5.00 3.55 -11.52
CA SER A 286 5.98 2.46 -11.61
C SER A 286 6.38 2.24 -13.07
N ILE A 287 7.66 1.95 -13.29
CA ILE A 287 8.20 1.52 -14.58
C ILE A 287 8.00 0.01 -14.80
N HIS A 288 7.78 -0.75 -13.73
CA HIS A 288 7.59 -2.18 -13.77
C HIS A 288 6.10 -2.53 -13.82
N ARG A 289 5.76 -3.56 -14.57
CA ARG A 289 4.41 -4.13 -14.60
C ARG A 289 4.44 -5.49 -13.95
N MET A 290 3.70 -5.63 -12.86
CA MET A 290 3.46 -6.94 -12.25
C MET A 290 2.27 -7.55 -12.98
N ASP A 291 2.47 -8.72 -13.59
CA ASP A 291 1.36 -9.49 -14.10
C ASP A 291 0.58 -10.07 -12.91
N LEU A 292 -0.54 -9.43 -12.59
CA LEU A 292 -1.47 -9.88 -11.56
C LEU A 292 -2.54 -10.81 -12.13
N SER A 293 -2.51 -11.10 -13.44
CA SER A 293 -3.48 -11.97 -14.11
C SER A 293 -3.18 -13.44 -13.86
N VAL A 294 -3.44 -13.88 -12.64
CA VAL A 294 -3.81 -15.27 -12.38
C VAL A 294 -5.23 -15.45 -12.94
N ASP A 295 -5.53 -16.61 -13.54
CA ASP A 295 -6.82 -16.98 -14.16
C ASP A 295 -8.04 -16.23 -13.57
N PRO A 296 -8.93 -15.60 -14.37
CA PRO A 296 -10.17 -14.96 -13.93
C PRO A 296 -10.95 -15.72 -12.84
N ALA A 297 -10.93 -17.06 -12.89
CA ALA A 297 -11.57 -17.93 -11.90
C ALA A 297 -10.89 -17.91 -10.49
N THR A 298 -9.69 -17.36 -10.40
CA THR A 298 -8.83 -17.26 -9.20
C THR A 298 -8.51 -15.82 -8.78
N THR A 299 -8.56 -14.83 -9.68
CA THR A 299 -8.29 -13.41 -9.36
C THR A 299 -9.28 -12.80 -8.38
N ASP A 300 -10.56 -13.19 -8.42
CA ASP A 300 -11.57 -12.78 -7.44
C ASP A 300 -11.36 -13.45 -6.07
N ARG A 301 -10.40 -14.37 -5.95
CA ARG A 301 -10.16 -15.17 -4.74
C ARG A 301 -8.80 -14.89 -4.08
N LEU A 302 -7.94 -14.06 -4.65
CA LEU A 302 -6.70 -13.63 -3.99
C LEU A 302 -7.04 -12.51 -2.99
N SER A 303 -6.85 -12.79 -1.70
CA SER A 303 -7.25 -11.99 -0.52
C SER A 303 -6.84 -10.52 -0.57
N LEU A 304 -5.64 -10.22 -1.08
CA LEU A 304 -5.09 -8.86 -1.00
C LEU A 304 -5.61 -7.91 -2.10
N PRO A 305 -5.80 -6.62 -1.79
CA PRO A 305 -5.83 -5.51 -2.74
C PRO A 305 -4.69 -5.54 -3.77
N SER A 306 -4.93 -5.05 -4.99
CA SER A 306 -3.94 -5.11 -6.08
C SER A 306 -2.67 -4.30 -5.78
N PHE A 307 -2.80 -3.15 -5.11
CA PHE A 307 -1.65 -2.39 -4.62
C PHE A 307 -0.85 -3.18 -3.59
N GLN A 308 -1.51 -3.87 -2.66
CA GLN A 308 -0.82 -4.67 -1.64
C GLN A 308 -0.08 -5.87 -2.23
N LYS A 309 -0.59 -6.49 -3.30
CA LYS A 309 0.16 -7.54 -4.04
C LYS A 309 1.49 -7.01 -4.59
N LYS A 310 1.47 -5.82 -5.21
CA LYS A 310 2.68 -5.15 -5.70
C LYS A 310 3.62 -4.79 -4.55
N ALA A 311 3.08 -4.23 -3.47
CA ALA A 311 3.83 -3.88 -2.28
C ALA A 311 4.47 -5.10 -1.58
N LEU A 312 3.80 -6.26 -1.60
CA LEU A 312 4.35 -7.52 -1.08
C LEU A 312 5.55 -7.99 -1.90
N ALA A 313 5.48 -7.92 -3.24
CA ALA A 313 6.61 -8.25 -4.10
C ALA A 313 7.79 -7.31 -3.84
N ASP A 314 7.54 -6.01 -3.72
CA ASP A 314 8.58 -5.02 -3.39
C ASP A 314 9.15 -5.26 -1.98
N ALA A 315 8.33 -5.64 -1.00
CA ALA A 315 8.76 -5.97 0.36
C ALA A 315 9.71 -7.18 0.40
N LEU A 316 9.41 -8.23 -0.36
CA LEU A 316 10.30 -9.37 -0.49
C LEU A 316 11.60 -8.99 -1.23
N SER A 317 11.53 -8.10 -2.22
CA SER A 317 12.72 -7.56 -2.88
C SER A 317 13.60 -6.75 -1.91
N ILE A 318 13.01 -5.98 -0.99
CA ILE A 318 13.75 -5.29 0.09
C ILE A 318 14.52 -6.31 0.93
N TYR A 319 13.87 -7.40 1.38
CA TYR A 319 14.55 -8.43 2.16
C TYR A 319 15.71 -9.08 1.39
N MET A 320 15.50 -9.45 0.12
CA MET A 320 16.56 -10.03 -0.71
C MET A 320 17.75 -9.08 -0.84
N ARG A 321 17.49 -7.82 -1.18
CA ARG A 321 18.52 -6.77 -1.31
C ARG A 321 19.25 -6.53 0.01
N ALA A 322 18.53 -6.54 1.13
CA ALA A 322 19.13 -6.37 2.45
C ALA A 322 20.08 -7.51 2.79
N ILE A 323 19.64 -8.76 2.62
CA ILE A 323 20.45 -9.96 2.85
C ILE A 323 21.72 -9.95 1.99
N MET A 324 21.61 -9.52 0.73
CA MET A 324 22.78 -9.44 -0.16
C MET A 324 23.73 -8.28 0.19
N THR A 325 23.25 -7.26 0.90
CA THR A 325 24.03 -6.09 1.33
C THR A 325 24.65 -6.27 2.73
N LEU A 326 24.19 -7.25 3.51
CA LEU A 326 24.79 -7.61 4.80
C LEU A 326 26.29 -7.92 4.65
N ASP A 327 27.03 -7.73 5.74
CA ASP A 327 28.43 -8.15 5.82
C ASP A 327 28.58 -9.66 5.67
N GLU A 328 29.80 -10.11 5.40
CA GLU A 328 30.07 -11.52 5.12
C GLU A 328 29.70 -12.42 6.31
N SER A 329 29.93 -11.96 7.54
CA SER A 329 29.56 -12.67 8.76
C SER A 329 28.06 -12.87 8.91
N ALA A 330 27.25 -11.80 8.83
CA ALA A 330 25.80 -11.92 9.00
C ALA A 330 25.14 -12.62 7.81
N ARG A 331 25.69 -12.48 6.60
CA ARG A 331 25.23 -13.27 5.44
C ARG A 331 25.58 -14.75 5.60
N ALA A 332 26.76 -15.07 6.13
CA ALA A 332 27.16 -16.45 6.42
C ALA A 332 26.24 -17.08 7.48
N GLU A 333 25.76 -16.33 8.48
CA GLU A 333 24.77 -16.83 9.45
C GLU A 333 23.45 -17.29 8.79
N ILE A 334 23.03 -16.66 7.68
CA ILE A 334 21.85 -17.06 6.91
C ILE A 334 22.14 -18.29 6.05
N LEU A 335 23.33 -18.35 5.45
CA LEU A 335 23.72 -19.43 4.53
C LEU A 335 24.04 -20.73 5.29
N HIS A 336 24.79 -20.64 6.40
CA HIS A 336 25.17 -21.79 7.23
C HIS A 336 23.98 -22.41 7.98
N ALA A 337 22.90 -21.64 8.20
CA ALA A 337 21.63 -22.16 8.72
C ALA A 337 21.07 -23.32 7.89
N SER A 338 21.44 -23.38 6.61
CA SER A 338 21.01 -24.40 5.64
C SER A 338 21.78 -25.71 5.73
N ASP A 339 23.05 -25.64 6.09
CA ASP A 339 23.99 -26.75 5.89
C ASP A 339 23.94 -27.78 7.04
N ASN A 340 23.45 -27.36 8.21
CA ASN A 340 23.53 -28.15 9.45
C ASN A 340 22.23 -28.83 9.89
N GLU A 341 21.15 -28.81 9.09
CA GLU A 341 19.77 -29.20 9.52
C GLU A 341 19.21 -28.37 10.70
N ASP A 342 19.96 -27.38 11.18
CA ASP A 342 19.61 -26.52 12.32
C ASP A 342 18.37 -25.64 12.05
N ASN A 343 17.79 -25.61 10.85
CA ASN A 343 16.51 -24.94 10.55
C ASN A 343 16.37 -23.52 11.15
N PHE A 344 17.42 -22.70 11.08
CA PHE A 344 17.47 -21.35 11.67
C PHE A 344 17.35 -21.32 13.21
N ASP A 345 17.68 -22.39 13.92
CA ASP A 345 17.58 -22.55 15.38
C ASP A 345 18.33 -21.45 16.15
N HIS A 346 19.49 -20.99 15.67
CA HIS A 346 20.26 -19.90 16.29
C HIS A 346 19.60 -18.51 16.16
N LEU A 347 18.69 -18.36 15.20
CA LEU A 347 17.89 -17.15 14.98
C LEU A 347 16.46 -17.28 15.54
N LYS A 348 16.09 -18.43 16.13
CA LYS A 348 14.80 -18.59 16.79
C LYS A 348 14.68 -17.63 17.96
N ILE A 349 13.53 -16.96 18.04
CA ILE A 349 13.28 -16.00 19.11
C ILE A 349 12.46 -16.68 20.19
N GLU A 350 12.95 -16.71 21.42
CA GLU A 350 12.14 -17.07 22.56
C GLU A 350 11.35 -15.84 23.05
N CYS A 351 10.10 -15.73 22.61
CA CYS A 351 9.20 -14.62 22.97
C CYS A 351 9.05 -14.38 24.48
N ARG A 352 9.22 -15.44 25.27
CA ARG A 352 9.04 -15.45 26.74
C ARG A 352 10.36 -15.49 27.51
N ALA A 353 11.50 -15.47 26.82
CA ALA A 353 12.80 -15.49 27.48
C ALA A 353 12.98 -14.27 28.38
N LYS A 354 13.54 -14.51 29.57
CA LYS A 354 13.94 -13.43 30.48
C LYS A 354 15.28 -12.82 30.10
N ASP A 355 16.07 -13.55 29.30
CA ASP A 355 17.37 -13.08 28.84
C ASP A 355 17.20 -12.04 27.73
N LYS A 356 18.00 -10.98 27.77
CA LYS A 356 17.90 -9.82 26.88
C LYS A 356 18.97 -9.79 25.80
N ASN A 357 19.87 -10.77 25.77
CA ASN A 357 21.00 -10.81 24.85
C ASN A 357 20.91 -12.01 23.91
N HIS A 358 19.83 -12.08 23.13
CA HIS A 358 19.67 -13.12 22.12
C HIS A 358 20.46 -12.75 20.84
N PRO A 359 21.20 -13.68 20.19
CA PRO A 359 21.93 -13.41 18.94
C PRO A 359 21.07 -12.77 17.85
N HIS A 360 19.80 -13.19 17.76
CA HIS A 360 18.80 -12.59 16.86
C HIS A 360 18.70 -11.06 17.00
N GLU A 361 18.82 -10.50 18.21
CA GLU A 361 18.65 -9.07 18.42
C GLU A 361 19.71 -8.23 17.67
N ALA A 362 20.95 -8.70 17.62
CA ALA A 362 22.04 -8.02 16.90
C ALA A 362 21.90 -8.18 15.38
N PHE A 363 21.56 -9.40 14.93
CA PHE A 363 21.28 -9.67 13.52
C PHE A 363 20.12 -8.82 13.00
N GLY A 364 18.99 -8.78 13.73
CA GLY A 364 17.79 -8.04 13.34
C GLY A 364 18.01 -6.52 13.32
N GLU A 365 18.83 -5.99 14.23
CA GLU A 365 19.28 -4.59 14.18
C GLU A 365 20.10 -4.28 12.92
N ASN A 366 21.07 -5.14 12.60
CA ASN A 366 21.88 -4.98 11.39
C ASN A 366 21.02 -5.05 10.12
N LEU A 367 20.17 -6.08 10.02
CA LEU A 367 19.25 -6.28 8.90
C LEU A 367 18.34 -5.06 8.70
N PHE A 368 17.70 -4.58 9.77
CA PHE A 368 16.79 -3.45 9.69
C PHE A 368 17.49 -2.15 9.27
N ASN A 369 18.70 -1.90 9.78
CA ASN A 369 19.49 -0.73 9.39
C ASN A 369 19.81 -0.75 7.90
N VAL A 370 20.20 -1.91 7.36
CA VAL A 370 20.41 -2.08 5.92
C VAL A 370 19.11 -1.87 5.15
N MET A 371 18.00 -2.48 5.58
CA MET A 371 16.69 -2.34 4.92
C MET A 371 16.25 -0.88 4.76
N LYS A 372 16.51 -0.03 5.77
CA LYS A 372 16.20 1.42 5.70
C LYS A 372 16.98 2.16 4.61
N THR A 373 18.15 1.69 4.21
CA THR A 373 18.99 2.32 3.17
C THR A 373 18.59 1.91 1.76
N ILE A 374 17.76 0.87 1.62
CA ILE A 374 17.39 0.33 0.31
C ILE A 374 16.45 1.28 -0.41
N SER A 375 16.82 1.60 -1.65
CA SER A 375 15.96 2.32 -2.57
C SER A 375 16.05 1.74 -3.98
N PHE A 376 14.91 1.67 -4.66
CA PHE A 376 14.80 1.13 -6.02
C PHE A 376 13.42 1.45 -6.63
N ASP A 377 13.31 1.34 -7.95
CA ASP A 377 12.04 1.33 -8.64
C ASP A 377 11.35 -0.04 -8.49
N GLY A 378 10.25 -0.10 -7.74
CA GLY A 378 9.46 -1.31 -7.53
C GLY A 378 8.15 -1.33 -8.32
N TYR A 379 7.39 -2.42 -8.23
CA TYR A 379 6.06 -2.56 -8.83
C TYR A 379 5.03 -1.59 -8.25
N SER A 380 5.17 -1.22 -6.97
CA SER A 380 4.35 -0.23 -6.29
C SER A 380 4.86 1.22 -6.48
N GLY A 381 5.84 1.43 -7.36
CA GLY A 381 6.52 2.69 -7.62
C GLY A 381 7.87 2.78 -6.91
N TYR A 382 8.50 3.96 -6.90
CA TYR A 382 9.79 4.15 -6.23
C TYR A 382 9.69 3.87 -4.73
N VAL A 383 10.60 3.04 -4.20
CA VAL A 383 10.65 2.58 -2.82
C VAL A 383 11.82 3.26 -2.12
N SER A 384 11.53 3.96 -1.02
CA SER A 384 12.51 4.62 -0.14
C SER A 384 11.81 4.98 1.16
N PHE A 385 12.54 5.07 2.26
CA PHE A 385 11.98 5.32 3.59
C PHE A 385 12.66 6.49 4.30
N ASN A 386 11.91 7.18 5.17
CA ASN A 386 12.48 8.15 6.10
C ASN A 386 12.98 7.46 7.40
N GLU A 387 13.42 8.27 8.37
CA GLU A 387 13.95 7.74 9.64
C GLU A 387 12.91 6.96 10.46
N TYR A 388 11.62 7.27 10.29
CA TYR A 388 10.50 6.63 10.98
C TYR A 388 9.96 5.38 10.26
N GLY A 389 10.51 5.04 9.08
CA GLY A 389 10.04 3.92 8.27
C GLY A 389 8.81 4.24 7.41
N GLU A 390 8.45 5.51 7.24
CA GLU A 390 7.41 5.94 6.30
C GLU A 390 7.99 6.03 4.88
N ARG A 391 7.20 5.62 3.89
CA ARG A 391 7.59 5.68 2.48
C ARG A 391 7.66 7.12 1.99
N ILE A 392 8.77 7.50 1.36
CA ILE A 392 9.03 8.85 0.83
C ILE A 392 9.56 8.81 -0.60
N ASN A 393 9.71 9.98 -1.23
CA ASN A 393 10.29 10.17 -2.57
C ASN A 393 9.57 9.38 -3.69
N TYR A 394 8.31 9.02 -3.48
CA TYR A 394 7.47 8.41 -4.50
C TYR A 394 6.89 9.48 -5.43
N THR A 395 6.47 9.04 -6.62
CA THR A 395 5.76 9.91 -7.58
C THR A 395 4.36 9.36 -7.82
N LEU A 396 3.35 10.23 -7.78
CA LEU A 396 1.97 9.90 -8.10
C LEU A 396 1.61 10.52 -9.45
N ASN A 397 1.14 9.70 -10.39
CA ASN A 397 0.46 10.21 -11.59
C ASN A 397 -0.92 10.71 -11.21
N ILE A 398 -1.30 11.87 -11.75
CA ILE A 398 -2.61 12.47 -11.52
C ILE A 398 -3.46 12.16 -12.73
N TYR A 399 -4.60 11.53 -12.51
CA TYR A 399 -5.57 11.24 -13.55
C TYR A 399 -6.83 12.06 -13.33
N GLN A 400 -7.44 12.50 -14.43
CA GLN A 400 -8.72 13.17 -14.37
C GLN A 400 -9.67 12.73 -15.48
N VAL A 401 -10.94 12.59 -15.11
CA VAL A 401 -12.09 12.48 -16.01
C VAL A 401 -12.76 13.84 -16.07
N THR A 402 -13.05 14.30 -17.28
CA THR A 402 -13.79 15.54 -17.54
C THR A 402 -14.84 15.29 -18.62
N MET A 403 -15.71 16.27 -18.87
CA MET A 403 -16.72 16.21 -19.93
C MET A 403 -16.14 15.71 -21.27
N ASN A 404 -16.75 14.68 -21.84
CA ASN A 404 -16.40 14.02 -23.10
C ASN A 404 -14.96 13.48 -23.21
N LYS A 405 -14.24 13.33 -22.09
CA LYS A 405 -12.88 12.76 -22.09
C LYS A 405 -12.84 11.51 -21.22
N LEU A 406 -12.10 10.50 -21.69
CA LEU A 406 -11.75 9.33 -20.88
C LEU A 406 -10.74 9.73 -19.79
N PRO A 407 -10.60 8.92 -18.72
CA PRO A 407 -9.55 9.13 -17.73
C PRO A 407 -8.19 9.27 -18.41
N ARG A 408 -7.52 10.39 -18.17
CA ARG A 408 -6.22 10.71 -18.76
C ARG A 408 -5.27 11.18 -17.67
N ASN A 409 -3.99 10.81 -17.80
CA ASN A 409 -2.92 11.39 -17.00
C ASN A 409 -2.70 12.85 -17.40
N ILE A 410 -2.71 13.74 -16.41
CA ILE A 410 -2.70 15.20 -16.59
C ILE A 410 -1.50 15.85 -15.92
N GLY A 411 -0.66 15.04 -15.29
CA GLY A 411 0.42 15.54 -14.48
C GLY A 411 0.92 14.51 -13.48
N ASN A 412 1.83 14.97 -12.63
CA ASN A 412 2.31 14.20 -11.51
C ASN A 412 2.52 15.04 -10.26
N TYR A 413 2.43 14.37 -9.13
CA TYR A 413 2.86 14.87 -7.84
C TYR A 413 4.21 14.23 -7.50
N THR A 414 5.23 15.07 -7.29
CA THR A 414 6.57 14.67 -6.89
C THR A 414 7.25 15.81 -6.13
N HIS A 415 8.06 15.49 -5.12
CA HIS A 415 8.80 16.49 -4.32
C HIS A 415 7.93 17.66 -3.81
N ASP A 416 6.75 17.35 -3.28
CA ASP A 416 5.77 18.33 -2.78
C ASP A 416 5.27 19.36 -3.79
N GLN A 417 5.42 19.03 -5.08
CA GLN A 417 4.98 19.87 -6.18
C GLN A 417 4.01 19.13 -7.08
N PHE A 418 2.97 19.87 -7.48
CA PHE A 418 1.90 19.42 -8.34
C PHE A 418 2.18 19.91 -9.77
N TYR A 419 2.84 19.08 -10.56
CA TYR A 419 3.16 19.39 -11.94
C TYR A 419 2.02 18.93 -12.84
N MET A 420 1.28 19.87 -13.40
CA MET A 420 0.29 19.60 -14.44
C MET A 420 0.93 19.85 -15.80
N ASP A 421 0.68 18.96 -16.76
CA ASP A 421 1.02 19.25 -18.14
C ASP A 421 0.14 20.41 -18.60
N ASP A 422 0.77 21.51 -19.02
CA ASP A 422 0.13 22.79 -19.37
C ASP A 422 -0.61 22.69 -20.71
N LEU A 423 -1.59 21.79 -20.76
CA LEU A 423 -2.51 21.65 -21.87
C LEU A 423 -3.61 22.68 -21.67
N LYS A 424 -3.50 23.82 -22.36
CA LYS A 424 -4.48 24.92 -22.49
C LYS A 424 -5.94 24.49 -22.84
N GLY A 425 -6.26 23.21 -22.85
CA GLY A 425 -7.61 22.65 -22.98
C GLY A 425 -8.00 21.64 -21.90
N PHE A 426 -7.27 21.59 -20.78
CA PHE A 426 -7.48 20.62 -19.68
C PHE A 426 -7.68 21.26 -18.30
N GLU A 427 -7.71 22.58 -18.15
CA GLU A 427 -8.41 23.12 -16.97
C GLU A 427 -9.82 22.53 -17.00
N GLY A 428 -10.13 21.67 -16.02
CA GLY A 428 -11.45 21.06 -15.89
C GLY A 428 -12.43 22.22 -16.00
N ARG A 429 -13.33 22.16 -16.99
CA ARG A 429 -14.26 23.27 -17.22
C ARG A 429 -14.95 23.53 -15.90
N GLN A 430 -14.75 24.73 -15.38
CA GLN A 430 -15.41 25.15 -14.16
C GLN A 430 -16.89 25.33 -14.47
N ALA A 431 -17.76 25.24 -13.47
CA ALA A 431 -19.19 25.43 -13.66
C ALA A 431 -19.49 26.73 -14.44
N HIS A 432 -18.74 27.79 -14.11
CA HIS A 432 -18.86 29.10 -14.75
C HIS A 432 -18.50 29.12 -16.25
N ASP A 433 -17.75 28.13 -16.76
CA ASP A 433 -17.43 27.99 -18.19
C ASP A 433 -18.62 27.46 -18.99
N PHE A 434 -19.48 26.65 -18.37
CA PHE A 434 -20.68 26.12 -19.01
C PHE A 434 -21.79 27.15 -19.13
N ASP A 435 -21.91 28.06 -18.16
CA ASP A 435 -22.87 29.17 -18.23
C ASP A 435 -22.59 30.10 -19.42
N LYS A 436 -21.31 30.40 -19.70
CA LYS A 436 -20.91 31.19 -20.88
C LYS A 436 -21.24 30.49 -22.21
N ALA A 437 -21.28 29.16 -22.23
CA ALA A 437 -21.60 28.38 -23.43
C ALA A 437 -23.12 28.22 -23.65
N ARG A 438 -23.93 28.28 -22.58
CA ARG A 438 -25.39 28.15 -22.65
C ARG A 438 -26.10 29.40 -23.20
N GLU A 439 -25.46 30.57 -23.19
CA GLU A 439 -26.03 31.79 -23.78
C GLU A 439 -26.15 31.77 -25.33
N ARG A 440 -25.75 30.69 -26.02
CA ARG A 440 -25.70 30.64 -27.50
C ARG A 440 -26.68 29.70 -28.20
N ILE A 441 -27.63 29.07 -27.51
CA ILE A 441 -28.68 28.29 -28.20
C ILE A 441 -30.05 28.65 -27.63
N ILE A 442 -30.60 29.76 -28.11
CA ILE A 442 -32.04 29.99 -28.15
C ILE A 442 -32.45 29.77 -29.61
N THR A 443 -32.72 28.54 -30.01
CA THR A 443 -33.55 28.30 -31.19
C THR A 443 -35.00 28.49 -30.76
N THR A 444 -35.53 29.66 -31.03
CA THR A 444 -36.97 29.90 -31.08
C THR A 444 -37.56 28.92 -32.10
N ILE A 445 -38.35 27.96 -31.63
CA ILE A 445 -39.28 27.22 -32.48
C ILE A 445 -40.56 28.05 -32.45
N LEU A 446 -40.82 28.75 -33.54
CA LEU A 446 -42.09 29.43 -33.84
C LEU A 446 -43.11 28.41 -34.36
#